data_AF-A0A0M8MFZ4-F1
#
_entry.id   AF-A0A0M8MFZ4-F1
#
_cell.length_a   1.000
_cell.length_b   1.000
_cell.length_c   1.000
_cell.angle_alpha   90.00
_cell.angle_beta   90.00
_cell.angle_gamma   90.00
#
_symmetry.space_group_name_H-M   'P 1'
#
loop_
_entity.id
_entity.type
_entity.pdbx_description
1 polymer ?
#
loop_
_entity_poly.entity_id
_entity_poly.type
_entity_poly.pdbx_seq_one_letter_code
_entity_poly.pdbx_strand_id
1 'polypeptide(L)'
;MKIKLLLLFITSILFVGCGPEAPDIFNSMVKKFATSEGYISLNELSELKTYIEQNPDEPDFSPFLTNEKVDDNKLAAFLKKQKYKLETPYNPKNDTVKIYIENSLSMLGYISNKGSNFKTSIQELLFTADEFKGYSTNYISDSIYPTYPEKLSTDDIININRVSFSKNGASNSKLEAIFKQVLSEADKNTVSILVSDCIYSLQKGGSSELLNSLKTTTRQAFKNGGAKYKNFSILILKLDSEFSGSYFDRRDHEYKNVNTPRPFYVVVMGEDAAVSNFKSTTNIKYTNSYTINTNQYAPYHTIVNTNTGSGFKPDREYSDKNSIRGIQDIVVNERVSKTFTFSVAVDMSSVPVDENIIKDPKSYSITAGNYKITGITAYNDKQVKPASVNLIKKSSTPPTHIVHFAATKPVYTNVTFGLKREIPNWVTNTHTVNDTIPAQFSNNTTFGFKYLVEGINEAINKNTSNNYFTITITIN
;
A
#
# COMPACT_ATOMS: atom_id res chain seq x y z
N MET A 1 13.99 43.18 -79.29
CA MET A 1 15.06 42.37 -78.67
C MET A 1 14.87 42.43 -77.16
N LYS A 2 14.58 41.28 -76.54
CA LYS A 2 14.28 41.14 -75.10
C LYS A 2 15.57 41.22 -74.28
N ILE A 3 15.50 41.75 -73.05
CA ILE A 3 15.96 41.10 -71.80
C ILE A 3 15.34 41.89 -70.63
N LYS A 4 14.53 41.19 -69.82
CA LYS A 4 14.02 41.63 -68.52
C LYS A 4 15.02 41.17 -67.46
N LEU A 5 15.48 42.08 -66.60
CA LEU A 5 16.27 41.75 -65.41
C LEU A 5 15.31 41.71 -64.20
N LEU A 6 15.23 40.54 -63.57
CA LEU A 6 14.42 40.24 -62.39
C LEU A 6 15.31 40.44 -61.14
N LEU A 7 14.93 41.35 -60.24
CA LEU A 7 15.61 41.54 -58.96
C LEU A 7 14.92 40.73 -57.86
N LEU A 8 15.71 39.94 -57.15
CA LEU A 8 15.35 38.94 -56.15
C LEU A 8 14.94 39.60 -54.81
N PHE A 9 13.80 39.19 -54.26
CA PHE A 9 13.41 39.46 -52.87
C PHE A 9 14.06 38.41 -51.96
N ILE A 10 14.83 38.84 -50.95
CA ILE A 10 15.33 37.99 -49.86
C ILE A 10 14.25 37.98 -48.76
N THR A 11 13.55 36.87 -48.60
CA THR A 11 12.71 36.58 -47.43
C THR A 11 13.52 35.80 -46.40
N SER A 12 13.74 36.43 -45.25
CA SER A 12 14.34 35.84 -44.07
C SER A 12 13.45 34.73 -43.50
N ILE A 13 13.97 33.50 -43.43
CA ILE A 13 13.34 32.35 -42.78
C ILE A 13 13.45 32.54 -41.26
N LEU A 14 12.30 32.50 -40.59
CA LEU A 14 12.17 32.47 -39.14
C LEU A 14 12.71 31.14 -38.60
N PHE A 15 13.60 31.22 -37.61
CA PHE A 15 14.04 30.10 -36.80
C PHE A 15 12.83 29.51 -36.04
N VAL A 16 12.45 28.29 -36.35
CA VAL A 16 11.67 27.43 -35.45
C VAL A 16 12.68 26.82 -34.47
N GLY A 17 12.54 27.14 -33.18
CA GLY A 17 13.30 26.43 -32.15
C GLY A 17 12.90 24.97 -32.15
N CYS A 18 13.82 24.07 -32.50
CA CYS A 18 13.63 22.63 -32.34
C CYS A 18 13.40 22.31 -30.86
N GLY A 19 12.22 21.80 -30.54
CA GLY A 19 12.07 20.98 -29.34
C GLY A 19 12.91 19.70 -29.47
N PRO A 20 13.23 19.02 -28.37
CA PRO A 20 13.93 17.75 -28.42
C PRO A 20 13.14 16.72 -29.25
N GLU A 21 13.84 15.94 -30.07
CA GLU A 21 13.25 14.88 -30.89
C GLU A 21 12.70 13.75 -30.01
N ALA A 22 11.70 13.01 -30.48
CA ALA A 22 11.05 11.96 -29.68
C ALA A 22 12.03 10.90 -29.11
N PRO A 23 13.06 10.45 -29.85
CA PRO A 23 14.08 9.54 -29.31
C PRO A 23 14.87 10.14 -28.14
N ASP A 24 15.15 11.45 -28.16
CA ASP A 24 15.86 12.14 -27.08
C ASP A 24 15.01 12.22 -25.81
N ILE A 25 13.71 12.49 -25.97
CA ILE A 25 12.75 12.47 -24.85
C ILE A 25 12.66 11.06 -24.27
N PHE A 26 12.53 10.03 -25.10
CA PHE A 26 12.53 8.63 -24.63
C PHE A 26 13.80 8.29 -23.86
N ASN A 27 14.98 8.62 -24.39
CA ASN A 27 16.26 8.38 -23.71
C ASN A 27 16.36 9.16 -22.39
N SER A 28 15.81 10.37 -22.34
CA SER A 28 15.71 11.16 -21.11
C SER A 28 14.79 10.50 -20.08
N MET A 29 13.62 9.99 -20.51
CA MET A 29 12.71 9.21 -19.66
C MET A 29 13.40 7.97 -19.10
N VAL A 30 14.07 7.17 -19.94
CA VAL A 30 14.82 5.98 -19.50
C VAL A 30 15.87 6.34 -18.45
N LYS A 31 16.67 7.40 -18.68
CA LYS A 31 17.68 7.87 -17.71
C LYS A 31 17.06 8.39 -16.42
N LYS A 32 15.89 9.02 -16.51
CA LYS A 32 15.15 9.55 -15.35
C LYS A 32 14.55 8.42 -14.50
N PHE A 33 13.99 7.40 -15.14
CA PHE A 33 13.36 6.25 -14.50
C PHE A 33 14.40 5.29 -13.91
N ALA A 34 15.52 5.11 -14.59
CA ALA A 34 16.65 4.40 -14.04
C ALA A 34 17.21 5.17 -12.82
N THR A 35 16.81 4.73 -11.62
CA THR A 35 17.41 5.20 -10.34
C THR A 35 18.94 5.05 -10.35
N SER A 36 19.65 5.53 -9.34
CA SER A 36 21.12 5.40 -9.22
C SER A 36 21.65 3.95 -9.33
N GLU A 37 20.78 2.94 -9.24
CA GLU A 37 21.09 1.51 -9.38
C GLU A 37 20.72 0.92 -10.77
N GLY A 38 20.22 1.73 -11.70
CA GLY A 38 19.85 1.31 -13.05
C GLY A 38 18.57 0.48 -13.13
N TYR A 39 17.63 0.64 -12.18
CA TYR A 39 16.39 -0.14 -12.10
C TYR A 39 15.19 0.63 -12.64
N ILE A 40 14.36 -0.01 -13.48
CA ILE A 40 13.13 0.53 -14.06
C ILE A 40 11.94 -0.31 -13.55
N SER A 41 10.95 0.34 -12.94
CA SER A 41 9.73 -0.27 -12.40
C SER A 41 8.72 -0.67 -13.48
N LEU A 42 7.71 -1.46 -13.13
CA LEU A 42 6.62 -1.83 -14.07
C LEU A 42 5.81 -0.62 -14.55
N ASN A 43 5.59 0.38 -13.68
CA ASN A 43 4.89 1.61 -14.06
C ASN A 43 5.72 2.45 -15.03
N GLU A 44 7.00 2.65 -14.73
CA GLU A 44 7.92 3.37 -15.61
C GLU A 44 8.08 2.65 -16.95
N LEU A 45 8.13 1.32 -16.94
CA LEU A 45 8.12 0.51 -18.16
C LEU A 45 6.83 0.72 -18.95
N SER A 46 5.68 0.82 -18.29
CA SER A 46 4.40 1.14 -18.94
C SER A 46 4.38 2.55 -19.52
N GLU A 47 4.99 3.53 -18.84
CA GLU A 47 5.16 4.90 -19.37
C GLU A 47 6.05 4.91 -20.62
N LEU A 48 7.16 4.15 -20.62
CA LEU A 48 8.03 3.99 -21.79
C LEU A 48 7.30 3.32 -22.96
N LYS A 49 6.54 2.25 -22.71
CA LYS A 49 5.71 1.59 -23.73
C LYS A 49 4.70 2.56 -24.31
N THR A 50 3.99 3.26 -23.44
CA THR A 50 3.02 4.28 -23.83
C THR A 50 3.71 5.29 -24.74
N TYR A 51 4.83 5.88 -24.33
CA TYR A 51 5.56 6.86 -25.14
C TYR A 51 5.91 6.35 -26.55
N ILE A 52 6.33 5.09 -26.69
CA ILE A 52 6.61 4.47 -27.99
C ILE A 52 5.33 4.34 -28.83
N GLU A 53 4.25 3.79 -28.26
CA GLU A 53 2.95 3.65 -28.94
C GLU A 53 2.33 5.00 -29.32
N GLN A 54 2.74 6.06 -28.62
CA GLN A 54 2.30 7.41 -28.89
C GLN A 54 2.99 8.06 -30.09
N ASN A 55 4.13 7.53 -30.53
CA ASN A 55 4.96 8.03 -31.62
C ASN A 55 5.33 6.88 -32.59
N PRO A 56 4.35 6.14 -33.14
CA PRO A 56 4.61 4.89 -33.86
C PRO A 56 5.36 5.11 -35.19
N ASP A 57 5.27 6.31 -35.75
CA ASP A 57 5.92 6.69 -37.01
C ASP A 57 7.40 7.05 -36.85
N GLU A 58 7.90 7.12 -35.60
CA GLU A 58 9.32 7.40 -35.34
C GLU A 58 10.20 6.21 -35.76
N PRO A 59 11.17 6.41 -36.67
CA PRO A 59 12.00 5.32 -37.19
C PRO A 59 12.73 4.53 -36.09
N ASP A 60 13.18 5.23 -35.04
CA ASP A 60 13.89 4.64 -33.90
C ASP A 60 13.01 3.74 -33.03
N PHE A 61 11.69 3.87 -33.14
CA PHE A 61 10.71 3.08 -32.39
C PHE A 61 10.18 1.87 -33.15
N SER A 62 10.34 1.85 -34.48
CA SER A 62 9.99 0.71 -35.34
C SER A 62 10.53 -0.65 -34.83
N PRO A 63 11.76 -0.76 -34.28
CA PRO A 63 12.26 -2.02 -33.74
C PRO A 63 11.48 -2.54 -32.52
N PHE A 64 10.81 -1.67 -31.77
CA PHE A 64 10.03 -2.05 -30.59
C PHE A 64 8.60 -2.45 -30.92
N LEU A 65 8.14 -2.23 -32.15
CA LEU A 65 6.75 -2.44 -32.54
C LEU A 65 6.55 -3.78 -33.24
N THR A 66 5.40 -4.40 -32.96
CA THR A 66 4.85 -5.56 -33.68
C THR A 66 3.35 -5.30 -33.85
N ASN A 67 2.86 -5.19 -35.10
CA ASN A 67 1.47 -4.79 -35.41
C ASN A 67 1.04 -3.49 -34.71
N GLU A 68 1.88 -2.44 -34.80
CA GLU A 68 1.62 -1.11 -34.21
C GLU A 68 1.48 -1.08 -32.68
N LYS A 69 1.82 -2.19 -32.00
CA LYS A 69 1.88 -2.29 -30.53
C LYS A 69 3.29 -2.57 -30.08
N VAL A 70 3.63 -2.13 -28.87
CA VAL A 70 4.95 -2.43 -28.30
C VAL A 70 5.08 -3.92 -28.02
N ASP A 71 6.17 -4.50 -28.47
CA ASP A 71 6.62 -5.83 -28.12
C ASP A 71 7.46 -5.75 -26.83
N ASP A 72 6.84 -6.19 -25.74
CA ASP A 72 7.42 -6.19 -24.40
C ASP A 72 8.80 -6.85 -24.34
N ASN A 73 9.01 -7.92 -25.11
CA ASN A 73 10.27 -8.65 -25.10
C ASN A 73 11.37 -7.85 -25.79
N LYS A 74 11.06 -7.16 -26.89
CA LYS A 74 12.04 -6.33 -27.62
C LYS A 74 12.44 -5.10 -26.81
N LEU A 75 11.47 -4.40 -26.22
CA LEU A 75 11.76 -3.26 -25.34
C LEU A 75 12.57 -3.71 -24.12
N ALA A 76 12.18 -4.82 -23.49
CA ALA A 76 12.91 -5.35 -22.35
C ALA A 76 14.34 -5.76 -22.70
N ALA A 77 14.54 -6.39 -23.86
CA ALA A 77 15.87 -6.77 -24.35
C ALA A 77 16.74 -5.54 -24.62
N PHE A 78 16.18 -4.49 -25.22
CA PHE A 78 16.89 -3.23 -25.43
C PHE A 78 17.34 -2.60 -24.11
N LEU A 79 16.44 -2.44 -23.14
CA LEU A 79 16.77 -1.84 -21.83
C LEU A 79 17.83 -2.68 -21.08
N LYS A 80 17.72 -4.01 -21.12
CA LYS A 80 18.73 -4.92 -20.54
C LYS A 80 20.09 -4.80 -21.23
N LYS A 81 20.12 -4.65 -22.56
CA LYS A 81 21.36 -4.40 -23.32
C LYS A 81 22.03 -3.09 -22.90
N GLN A 82 21.23 -2.08 -22.54
CA GLN A 82 21.69 -0.82 -21.96
C GLN A 82 22.06 -0.93 -20.47
N LYS A 83 22.13 -2.15 -19.92
CA LYS A 83 22.45 -2.48 -18.52
C LYS A 83 21.41 -2.03 -17.50
N TYR A 84 20.19 -1.72 -17.94
CA TYR A 84 19.07 -1.49 -17.01
C TYR A 84 18.48 -2.81 -16.53
N LYS A 85 18.15 -2.85 -15.24
CA LYS A 85 17.38 -3.93 -14.62
C LYS A 85 15.91 -3.57 -14.69
N LEU A 86 15.08 -4.56 -15.00
CA LEU A 86 13.63 -4.38 -15.10
C LEU A 86 12.96 -5.09 -13.94
N GLU A 87 11.98 -4.44 -13.37
CA GLU A 87 10.99 -5.11 -12.53
C GLU A 87 10.21 -6.12 -13.38
N THR A 88 10.08 -7.33 -12.86
CA THR A 88 9.24 -8.37 -13.44
C THR A 88 7.92 -8.43 -12.67
N PRO A 89 6.80 -8.79 -13.33
CA PRO A 89 5.57 -9.11 -12.62
C PRO A 89 5.86 -10.06 -11.46
N TYR A 90 5.26 -9.77 -10.31
CA TYR A 90 5.40 -10.61 -9.14
C TYR A 90 4.85 -12.02 -9.43
N ASN A 91 5.61 -13.04 -9.07
CA ASN A 91 5.18 -14.44 -9.17
C ASN A 91 5.27 -15.09 -7.79
N PRO A 92 4.14 -15.45 -7.15
CA PRO A 92 4.13 -16.05 -5.82
C PRO A 92 4.88 -17.40 -5.77
N LYS A 93 5.06 -18.09 -6.90
CA LYS A 93 5.85 -19.33 -6.98
C LYS A 93 7.36 -19.13 -6.83
N ASN A 94 7.82 -17.88 -6.69
CA ASN A 94 9.20 -17.58 -6.33
C ASN A 94 9.44 -17.61 -4.81
N ASP A 95 8.39 -17.40 -3.99
CA ASP A 95 8.54 -17.21 -2.56
C ASP A 95 7.97 -18.38 -1.76
N THR A 96 8.57 -18.66 -0.60
CA THR A 96 8.05 -19.62 0.39
C THR A 96 7.38 -18.92 1.55
N VAL A 97 6.36 -19.54 2.14
CA VAL A 97 5.64 -18.98 3.29
C VAL A 97 6.02 -19.72 4.57
N LYS A 98 6.43 -19.00 5.61
CA LYS A 98 6.62 -19.55 6.97
C LYS A 98 5.48 -19.03 7.86
N ILE A 99 4.58 -19.93 8.25
CA ILE A 99 3.44 -19.62 9.11
C ILE A 99 3.81 -19.96 10.56
N TYR A 100 3.60 -19.02 11.46
CA TYR A 100 3.84 -19.13 12.89
C TYR A 100 2.52 -18.88 13.62
N ILE A 101 2.00 -19.89 14.30
CA ILE A 101 0.80 -19.81 15.12
C ILE A 101 1.24 -19.71 16.57
N GLU A 102 0.97 -18.58 17.21
CA GLU A 102 1.33 -18.44 18.62
C GLU A 102 0.57 -19.47 19.46
N ASN A 103 1.30 -20.24 20.28
CA ASN A 103 0.75 -21.32 21.10
C ASN A 103 0.85 -21.08 22.61
N SER A 104 0.89 -19.82 23.03
CA SER A 104 0.85 -19.41 24.44
C SER A 104 -0.48 -19.76 25.11
N LEU A 105 -0.53 -19.70 26.44
CA LEU A 105 -1.74 -20.01 27.21
C LEU A 105 -2.92 -19.07 26.90
N SER A 106 -2.65 -17.80 26.55
CA SER A 106 -3.70 -16.84 26.17
C SER A 106 -4.38 -17.21 24.85
N MET A 107 -3.71 -17.97 23.99
CA MET A 107 -4.25 -18.38 22.69
C MET A 107 -5.25 -19.55 22.78
N LEU A 108 -5.28 -20.28 23.91
CA LEU A 108 -6.10 -21.48 24.07
C LEU A 108 -7.62 -21.22 23.97
N GLY A 109 -8.07 -20.02 24.30
CA GLY A 109 -9.48 -19.67 24.21
C GLY A 109 -9.99 -19.56 22.77
N TYR A 110 -9.13 -19.29 21.79
CA TYR A 110 -9.53 -19.16 20.38
C TYR A 110 -9.74 -20.50 19.68
N ILE A 111 -9.11 -21.58 20.18
CA ILE A 111 -9.20 -22.92 19.56
C ILE A 111 -10.32 -23.79 20.17
N SER A 112 -11.07 -23.27 21.15
CA SER A 112 -12.06 -24.05 21.90
C SER A 112 -13.23 -24.52 21.03
N ASN A 113 -13.60 -23.74 20.01
CA ASN A 113 -14.76 -23.98 19.17
C ASN A 113 -14.31 -24.41 17.77
N LYS A 114 -14.88 -25.51 17.24
CA LYS A 114 -14.52 -26.07 15.92
C LYS A 114 -14.78 -25.11 14.75
N GLY A 115 -15.86 -24.33 14.81
CA GLY A 115 -16.23 -23.35 13.78
C GLY A 115 -15.92 -21.91 14.16
N SER A 116 -14.91 -21.68 15.01
CA SER A 116 -14.51 -20.31 15.38
C SER A 116 -13.88 -19.59 14.18
N ASN A 117 -14.07 -18.27 14.12
CA ASN A 117 -13.44 -17.45 13.09
C ASN A 117 -11.90 -17.56 13.13
N PHE A 118 -11.30 -17.86 14.28
CA PHE A 118 -9.86 -18.13 14.39
C PHE A 118 -9.44 -19.32 13.53
N LYS A 119 -10.11 -20.46 13.69
CA LYS A 119 -9.82 -21.67 12.89
C LYS A 119 -10.11 -21.43 11.41
N THR A 120 -11.25 -20.82 11.09
CA THR A 120 -11.59 -20.50 9.69
C THR A 120 -10.58 -19.56 9.05
N SER A 121 -10.09 -18.55 9.77
CA SER A 121 -9.07 -17.63 9.25
C SER A 121 -7.73 -18.33 9.00
N ILE A 122 -7.35 -19.29 9.84
CA ILE A 122 -6.14 -20.09 9.61
C ILE A 122 -6.34 -21.03 8.41
N GLN A 123 -7.53 -21.61 8.21
CA GLN A 123 -7.79 -22.42 7.00
C GLN A 123 -7.66 -21.59 5.72
N GLU A 124 -8.22 -20.38 5.70
CA GLU A 124 -8.07 -19.44 4.57
C GLU A 124 -6.61 -18.99 4.37
N LEU A 125 -5.86 -18.84 5.47
CA LEU A 125 -4.42 -18.58 5.42
C LEU A 125 -3.66 -19.74 4.75
N LEU A 126 -3.96 -20.99 5.11
CA LEU A 126 -3.32 -22.16 4.50
C LEU A 126 -3.65 -22.25 3.00
N PHE A 127 -4.91 -22.02 2.63
CA PHE A 127 -5.32 -21.96 1.22
C PHE A 127 -4.58 -20.86 0.46
N THR A 128 -4.47 -19.66 1.04
CA THR A 128 -3.70 -18.55 0.45
C THR A 128 -2.22 -18.92 0.29
N ALA A 129 -1.66 -19.66 1.25
CA ALA A 129 -0.25 -20.06 1.24
C ALA A 129 0.07 -21.12 0.15
N ASP A 130 -0.90 -21.90 -0.31
CA ASP A 130 -0.74 -22.84 -1.44
C ASP A 130 -0.54 -22.14 -2.79
N GLU A 131 -0.90 -20.86 -2.91
CA GLU A 131 -0.61 -20.04 -4.09
C GLU A 131 0.89 -19.74 -4.24
N PHE A 132 1.67 -19.86 -3.16
CA PHE A 132 3.11 -19.64 -3.15
C PHE A 132 3.91 -20.89 -3.57
N LYS A 133 5.24 -20.82 -3.60
CA LYS A 133 6.11 -21.97 -3.93
C LYS A 133 5.87 -23.17 -3.00
N GLY A 134 5.53 -22.86 -1.76
CA GLY A 134 5.18 -23.81 -0.71
C GLY A 134 5.16 -23.09 0.64
N TYR A 135 4.61 -23.74 1.66
CA TYR A 135 4.60 -23.21 3.01
C TYR A 135 5.06 -24.23 4.05
N SER A 136 5.41 -23.74 5.24
CA SER A 136 5.57 -24.53 6.46
C SER A 136 4.78 -23.90 7.60
N THR A 137 4.30 -24.73 8.51
CA THR A 137 3.57 -24.33 9.71
C THR A 137 4.40 -24.62 10.95
N ASN A 138 4.38 -23.67 11.88
CA ASN A 138 5.14 -23.72 13.13
C ASN A 138 4.25 -23.22 14.26
N TYR A 139 4.38 -23.83 15.44
CA TYR A 139 3.95 -23.19 16.67
C TYR A 139 5.06 -22.29 17.21
N ILE A 140 4.70 -21.22 17.91
CA ILE A 140 5.67 -20.32 18.53
C ILE A 140 5.18 -19.79 19.88
N SER A 141 6.07 -19.75 20.87
CA SER A 141 5.80 -19.08 22.16
C SER A 141 7.09 -18.49 22.71
N ASP A 142 7.98 -19.33 23.22
CA ASP A 142 9.35 -18.97 23.62
C ASP A 142 10.40 -19.35 22.57
N SER A 143 10.12 -20.38 21.77
CA SER A 143 10.90 -20.90 20.66
C SER A 143 10.00 -21.22 19.46
N ILE A 144 10.60 -21.40 18.28
CA ILE A 144 9.91 -21.94 17.10
C ILE A 144 9.85 -23.46 17.20
N TYR A 145 8.65 -24.03 17.07
CA TYR A 145 8.40 -25.46 17.06
C TYR A 145 7.71 -25.89 15.75
N PRO A 146 8.43 -26.56 14.83
CA PRO A 146 7.82 -27.08 13.61
C PRO A 146 6.64 -28.00 13.90
N THR A 147 5.58 -27.91 13.09
CA THR A 147 4.44 -28.83 13.20
C THR A 147 4.77 -30.17 12.54
N TYR A 148 4.00 -31.21 12.92
CA TYR A 148 4.00 -32.49 12.22
C TYR A 148 2.56 -32.86 11.86
N PRO A 149 2.20 -32.91 10.56
CA PRO A 149 3.04 -32.65 9.39
C PRO A 149 3.55 -31.20 9.30
N GLU A 150 4.62 -30.96 8.52
CA GLU A 150 5.20 -29.61 8.31
C GLU A 150 4.20 -28.65 7.67
N LYS A 151 3.26 -29.18 6.88
CA LYS A 151 2.12 -28.46 6.32
C LYS A 151 0.86 -28.96 6.98
N LEU A 152 0.34 -28.22 7.96
CA LEU A 152 -0.97 -28.52 8.52
C LEU A 152 -2.05 -28.41 7.43
N SER A 153 -2.96 -29.38 7.41
CA SER A 153 -4.16 -29.36 6.57
C SER A 153 -5.29 -28.57 7.22
N THR A 154 -6.34 -28.28 6.45
CA THR A 154 -7.58 -27.69 6.97
C THR A 154 -8.22 -28.57 8.05
N ASP A 155 -8.15 -29.89 7.93
CA ASP A 155 -8.64 -30.85 8.91
C ASP A 155 -7.81 -30.84 10.20
N ASP A 156 -6.49 -30.66 10.10
CA ASP A 156 -5.63 -30.50 11.27
C ASP A 156 -6.03 -29.26 12.08
N ILE A 157 -6.34 -28.16 11.39
CA ILE A 157 -6.79 -26.91 12.02
C ILE A 157 -8.17 -27.06 12.67
N ILE A 158 -9.13 -27.71 12.00
CA ILE A 158 -10.47 -27.97 12.58
C ILE A 158 -10.33 -28.75 13.89
N ASN A 159 -9.47 -29.78 13.88
CA ASN A 159 -9.30 -30.73 14.98
C ASN A 159 -8.25 -30.31 16.02
N ILE A 160 -7.61 -29.16 15.83
CA ILE A 160 -6.68 -28.58 16.81
C ILE A 160 -7.41 -28.43 18.15
N ASN A 161 -6.75 -28.89 19.21
CA ASN A 161 -7.28 -28.92 20.56
C ASN A 161 -6.20 -28.53 21.56
N ARG A 162 -6.59 -28.32 22.82
CA ARG A 162 -5.67 -27.86 23.87
C ARG A 162 -4.42 -28.74 23.99
N VAL A 163 -4.56 -30.06 23.87
CA VAL A 163 -3.43 -31.00 24.00
C VAL A 163 -2.46 -30.83 22.83
N SER A 164 -2.95 -30.88 21.58
CA SER A 164 -2.08 -30.75 20.41
C SER A 164 -1.43 -29.36 20.31
N PHE A 165 -2.16 -28.31 20.70
CA PHE A 165 -1.66 -26.93 20.69
C PHE A 165 -0.60 -26.68 21.76
N SER A 166 -0.75 -27.30 22.94
CA SER A 166 0.16 -27.12 24.08
C SER A 166 1.37 -28.04 24.07
N LYS A 167 1.35 -29.11 23.26
CA LYS A 167 2.35 -30.19 23.24
C LYS A 167 3.78 -29.68 22.98
N ASN A 168 3.92 -28.58 22.27
CA ASN A 168 5.19 -27.98 21.90
C ASN A 168 5.49 -26.72 22.73
N GLY A 169 5.42 -26.83 24.07
CA GLY A 169 5.90 -25.78 24.97
C GLY A 169 4.97 -24.58 25.18
N ALA A 170 3.65 -24.77 25.31
CA ALA A 170 2.75 -23.68 25.70
C ALA A 170 3.20 -23.05 27.03
N SER A 171 3.81 -21.88 26.93
CA SER A 171 4.40 -21.12 28.03
C SER A 171 4.04 -19.64 27.88
N ASN A 172 4.55 -18.81 28.79
CA ASN A 172 4.39 -17.37 28.68
C ASN A 172 5.20 -16.85 27.49
N SER A 173 4.52 -16.26 26.51
CA SER A 173 5.16 -15.63 25.37
C SER A 173 5.61 -14.20 25.70
N LYS A 174 6.74 -13.81 25.11
CA LYS A 174 7.17 -12.41 25.04
C LYS A 174 7.07 -11.98 23.60
N LEU A 175 6.07 -11.16 23.28
CA LEU A 175 5.72 -10.82 21.91
C LEU A 175 6.89 -10.21 21.14
N GLU A 176 7.72 -9.39 21.78
CA GLU A 176 8.93 -8.81 21.21
C GLU A 176 10.01 -9.87 20.88
N ALA A 177 10.08 -10.95 21.66
CA ALA A 177 10.98 -12.08 21.41
C ALA A 177 10.43 -12.97 20.28
N ILE A 178 9.11 -13.17 20.21
CA ILE A 178 8.44 -13.85 19.10
C ILE A 178 8.75 -13.12 17.79
N PHE A 179 8.52 -11.80 17.73
CA PHE A 179 8.83 -11.03 16.52
C PHE A 179 10.31 -11.11 16.15
N LYS A 180 11.22 -11.04 17.14
CA LYS A 180 12.66 -11.20 16.87
C LYS A 180 12.99 -12.54 16.22
N GLN A 181 12.37 -13.64 16.66
CA GLN A 181 12.58 -14.97 16.09
C GLN A 181 11.97 -15.11 14.69
N VAL A 182 10.73 -14.66 14.51
CA VAL A 182 10.07 -14.68 13.19
C VAL A 182 10.88 -13.86 12.18
N LEU A 183 11.36 -12.69 12.58
CA LEU A 183 12.14 -11.82 11.72
C LEU A 183 13.59 -12.29 11.52
N SER A 184 14.16 -13.12 12.39
CA SER A 184 15.47 -13.74 12.14
C SER A 184 15.40 -14.86 11.12
N GLU A 185 14.21 -15.45 10.94
CA GLU A 185 13.91 -16.46 9.92
C GLU A 185 13.47 -15.85 8.59
N ALA A 186 13.28 -14.54 8.53
CA ALA A 186 12.97 -13.82 7.30
C ALA A 186 14.24 -13.75 6.44
N ASP A 187 14.12 -14.16 5.18
CA ASP A 187 15.16 -14.06 4.17
C ASP A 187 14.57 -13.53 2.85
N LYS A 188 15.42 -13.40 1.83
CA LYS A 188 14.95 -13.06 0.49
C LYS A 188 14.08 -14.21 -0.02
N ASN A 189 12.95 -13.87 -0.63
CA ASN A 189 11.96 -14.82 -1.13
C ASN A 189 11.21 -15.62 -0.03
N THR A 190 11.10 -15.07 1.18
CA THR A 190 10.23 -15.62 2.22
C THR A 190 9.17 -14.62 2.68
N VAL A 191 7.94 -15.11 2.81
CA VAL A 191 6.85 -14.42 3.50
C VAL A 191 6.68 -15.05 4.88
N SER A 192 6.89 -14.28 5.94
CA SER A 192 6.68 -14.72 7.31
C SER A 192 5.33 -14.24 7.82
N ILE A 193 4.53 -15.15 8.39
CA ILE A 193 3.18 -14.84 8.87
C ILE A 193 3.05 -15.26 10.32
N LEU A 194 2.74 -14.31 11.20
CA LEU A 194 2.45 -14.57 12.61
C LEU A 194 0.95 -14.46 12.88
N VAL A 195 0.37 -15.46 13.54
CA VAL A 195 -1.01 -15.45 14.05
C VAL A 195 -0.97 -15.39 15.58
N SER A 196 -1.52 -14.32 16.17
CA SER A 196 -1.35 -14.01 17.60
C SER A 196 -2.46 -13.10 18.12
N ASP A 197 -2.75 -13.13 19.41
CA ASP A 197 -3.61 -12.14 20.08
C ASP A 197 -2.93 -10.76 20.26
N CYS A 198 -1.62 -10.70 20.01
CA CYS A 198 -0.74 -9.54 20.12
C CYS A 198 -0.86 -8.78 21.46
N ILE A 199 -1.13 -9.51 22.54
CA ILE A 199 -1.17 -8.95 23.89
C ILE A 199 0.26 -8.82 24.42
N TYR A 200 0.65 -7.61 24.86
CA TYR A 200 1.91 -7.46 25.60
C TYR A 200 1.78 -8.00 27.03
N SER A 201 2.74 -8.83 27.46
CA SER A 201 2.91 -9.16 28.87
C SER A 201 3.89 -8.20 29.53
N LEU A 202 3.49 -7.59 30.65
CA LEU A 202 4.35 -6.71 31.44
C LEU A 202 5.19 -7.44 32.50
N GLN A 203 5.07 -8.77 32.59
CA GLN A 203 5.46 -9.58 33.75
C GLN A 203 4.75 -9.14 35.05
N LYS A 204 4.62 -10.07 35.99
CA LYS A 204 3.94 -9.84 37.27
C LYS A 204 4.44 -8.57 38.00
N GLY A 205 3.53 -7.60 38.19
CA GLY A 205 3.80 -6.33 38.89
C GLY A 205 4.21 -5.15 38.00
N GLY A 206 4.31 -5.35 36.68
CA GLY A 206 4.66 -4.28 35.73
C GLY A 206 3.60 -3.16 35.62
N SER A 207 4.07 -1.91 35.56
CA SER A 207 3.23 -0.74 35.29
C SER A 207 3.04 -0.57 33.77
N SER A 208 1.95 0.08 33.37
CA SER A 208 1.72 0.45 31.95
C SER A 208 2.82 1.35 31.37
N GLU A 209 3.67 1.95 32.21
CA GLU A 209 4.82 2.76 31.79
C GLU A 209 5.89 1.91 31.07
N LEU A 210 5.96 0.60 31.36
CA LEU A 210 6.84 -0.35 30.68
C LEU A 210 6.47 -0.56 29.19
N LEU A 211 5.27 -0.14 28.76
CA LEU A 211 4.85 -0.22 27.35
C LEU A 211 5.78 0.57 26.42
N ASN A 212 6.38 1.67 26.89
CA ASN A 212 7.40 2.40 26.11
C ASN A 212 8.70 1.60 25.94
N SER A 213 9.08 0.82 26.94
CA SER A 213 10.23 -0.07 26.86
C SER A 213 9.94 -1.20 25.87
N LEU A 214 8.76 -1.82 25.94
CA LEU A 214 8.33 -2.85 24.99
C LEU A 214 8.25 -2.32 23.56
N LYS A 215 7.70 -1.11 23.36
CA LYS A 215 7.75 -0.41 22.08
C LYS A 215 9.17 -0.31 21.54
N THR A 216 10.12 0.08 22.39
CA THR A 216 11.54 0.23 22.01
C THR A 216 12.14 -1.11 21.59
N THR A 217 11.86 -2.18 22.33
CA THR A 217 12.35 -3.54 21.99
C THR A 217 11.75 -4.06 20.69
N THR A 218 10.44 -3.89 20.49
CA THR A 218 9.77 -4.22 19.23
C THR A 218 10.37 -3.44 18.06
N ARG A 219 10.56 -2.13 18.24
CA ARG A 219 11.22 -1.29 17.22
C ARG A 219 12.61 -1.81 16.87
N GLN A 220 13.38 -2.26 17.86
CA GLN A 220 14.70 -2.84 17.64
C GLN A 220 14.62 -4.18 16.90
N ALA A 221 13.65 -5.05 17.21
CA ALA A 221 13.45 -6.32 16.50
C ALA A 221 13.16 -6.07 15.00
N PHE A 222 12.21 -5.18 14.70
CA PHE A 222 11.86 -4.85 13.30
C PHE A 222 12.97 -4.12 12.56
N LYS A 223 13.72 -3.23 13.24
CA LYS A 223 14.88 -2.57 12.64
C LYS A 223 16.00 -3.56 12.30
N ASN A 224 16.23 -4.55 13.16
CA ASN A 224 17.33 -5.49 13.02
C ASN A 224 16.99 -6.73 12.16
N GLY A 225 15.72 -7.04 11.96
CA GLY A 225 15.29 -8.13 11.08
C GLY A 225 14.75 -7.60 9.77
N GLY A 226 13.53 -7.05 9.80
CA GLY A 226 12.79 -6.63 8.61
C GLY A 226 13.37 -5.44 7.85
N ALA A 227 13.71 -4.34 8.53
CA ALA A 227 14.18 -3.11 7.87
C ALA A 227 15.55 -3.23 7.17
N LYS A 228 16.20 -4.40 7.26
CA LYS A 228 17.42 -4.71 6.51
C LYS A 228 17.15 -4.96 5.03
N TYR A 229 15.92 -5.33 4.66
CA TYR A 229 15.56 -5.64 3.28
C TYR A 229 14.97 -4.41 2.59
N LYS A 230 15.42 -4.15 1.35
CA LYS A 230 14.81 -3.12 0.49
C LYS A 230 13.38 -3.54 0.17
N ASN A 231 12.44 -2.59 0.13
CA ASN A 231 11.03 -2.83 -0.14
C ASN A 231 10.36 -3.80 0.85
N PHE A 232 10.78 -3.81 2.11
CA PHE A 232 10.13 -4.61 3.15
C PHE A 232 8.78 -3.99 3.55
N SER A 233 7.77 -4.84 3.63
CA SER A 233 6.41 -4.46 3.99
C SER A 233 5.85 -5.36 5.07
N ILE A 234 4.95 -4.78 5.86
CA ILE A 234 4.24 -5.46 6.93
C ILE A 234 2.76 -5.17 6.77
N LEU A 235 1.95 -6.20 6.71
CA LEU A 235 0.49 -6.11 6.74
C LEU A 235 -0.01 -6.66 8.07
N ILE A 236 -0.74 -5.83 8.81
CA ILE A 236 -1.46 -6.22 10.01
C ILE A 236 -2.93 -6.34 9.67
N LEU A 237 -3.49 -7.53 9.78
CA LEU A 237 -4.93 -7.77 9.71
C LEU A 237 -5.47 -7.90 11.14
N LYS A 238 -6.51 -7.12 11.48
CA LYS A 238 -7.29 -7.30 12.71
C LYS A 238 -8.51 -8.15 12.40
N LEU A 239 -8.70 -9.21 13.17
CA LEU A 239 -9.82 -10.14 13.05
C LEU A 239 -10.50 -10.29 14.42
N ASP A 240 -11.72 -10.81 14.41
CA ASP A 240 -12.49 -11.09 15.62
C ASP A 240 -12.93 -12.55 15.62
N SER A 241 -12.74 -13.24 16.75
CA SER A 241 -13.16 -14.63 16.91
C SER A 241 -13.85 -14.84 18.24
N GLU A 242 -14.74 -15.84 18.26
CA GLU A 242 -15.21 -16.45 19.48
C GLU A 242 -14.01 -16.87 20.33
N PHE A 243 -14.07 -16.54 21.61
CA PHE A 243 -13.07 -16.91 22.59
C PHE A 243 -13.79 -17.49 23.80
N SER A 244 -13.41 -18.72 24.17
CA SER A 244 -13.92 -19.40 25.36
C SER A 244 -12.77 -20.08 26.11
N GLY A 245 -12.35 -19.48 27.21
CA GLY A 245 -11.20 -19.98 27.96
C GLY A 245 -10.71 -19.07 29.08
N SER A 246 -9.43 -19.20 29.38
CA SER A 246 -8.75 -18.37 30.38
C SER A 246 -8.16 -17.13 29.71
N TYR A 247 -8.51 -15.95 30.22
CA TYR A 247 -7.88 -14.69 29.85
C TYR A 247 -6.83 -14.30 30.89
N PHE A 248 -5.63 -13.94 30.44
CA PHE A 248 -4.56 -13.45 31.30
C PHE A 248 -4.45 -11.93 31.12
N ASP A 249 -4.66 -11.16 32.20
CA ASP A 249 -4.49 -9.71 32.14
C ASP A 249 -3.00 -9.29 32.11
N ARG A 250 -2.74 -8.00 31.95
CA ARG A 250 -1.38 -7.42 31.98
C ARG A 250 -0.56 -7.72 33.24
N ARG A 251 -1.16 -8.22 34.32
CA ARG A 251 -0.51 -8.59 35.59
C ARG A 251 -0.32 -10.10 35.74
N ASP A 252 -0.55 -10.84 34.64
CA ASP A 252 -0.61 -12.30 34.60
C ASP A 252 -1.70 -12.89 35.51
N HIS A 253 -2.76 -12.13 35.81
CA HIS A 253 -3.92 -12.65 36.54
C HIS A 253 -4.85 -13.42 35.60
N GLU A 254 -5.14 -14.67 35.95
CA GLU A 254 -6.02 -15.55 35.17
C GLU A 254 -7.50 -15.32 35.52
N TYR A 255 -8.27 -14.90 34.52
CA TYR A 255 -9.73 -14.90 34.54
C TYR A 255 -10.26 -16.12 33.79
N LYS A 256 -10.84 -17.07 34.52
CA LYS A 256 -11.37 -18.32 33.97
C LYS A 256 -12.76 -18.11 33.36
N ASN A 257 -13.12 -18.99 32.42
CA ASN A 257 -14.45 -19.05 31.80
C ASN A 257 -14.88 -17.75 31.11
N VAL A 258 -13.92 -16.99 30.57
CA VAL A 258 -14.22 -15.85 29.71
C VAL A 258 -14.79 -16.38 28.41
N ASN A 259 -16.02 -15.98 28.10
CA ASN A 259 -16.76 -16.41 26.92
C ASN A 259 -17.31 -15.19 26.17
N THR A 260 -16.42 -14.46 25.50
CA THR A 260 -16.76 -13.24 24.76
C THR A 260 -15.86 -13.14 23.54
N PRO A 261 -16.33 -12.60 22.40
CA PRO A 261 -15.47 -12.42 21.23
C PRO A 261 -14.25 -11.55 21.56
N ARG A 262 -13.11 -11.89 20.97
CA ARG A 262 -11.83 -11.20 21.18
C ARG A 262 -11.09 -10.98 19.86
N PRO A 263 -10.36 -9.86 19.73
CA PRO A 263 -9.52 -9.63 18.58
C PRO A 263 -8.29 -10.52 18.59
N PHE A 264 -7.91 -10.98 17.40
CA PHE A 264 -6.60 -11.55 17.12
C PHE A 264 -6.09 -10.99 15.78
N TYR A 265 -4.82 -11.26 15.48
CA TYR A 265 -4.13 -10.61 14.38
C TYR A 265 -3.39 -11.61 13.52
N VAL A 266 -3.38 -11.35 12.22
CA VAL A 266 -2.48 -11.98 11.25
C VAL A 266 -1.51 -10.89 10.80
N VAL A 267 -0.23 -11.07 11.13
CA VAL A 267 0.85 -10.15 10.77
C VAL A 267 1.71 -10.79 9.68
N VAL A 268 1.61 -10.27 8.46
CA VAL A 268 2.31 -10.75 7.27
C VAL A 268 3.51 -9.85 7.01
N MET A 269 4.68 -10.43 6.80
CA MET A 269 5.96 -9.73 6.71
C MET A 269 6.78 -10.29 5.54
N GLY A 270 7.30 -9.42 4.67
CA GLY A 270 8.09 -9.84 3.51
C GLY A 270 8.35 -8.70 2.53
N GLU A 271 8.75 -9.03 1.31
CA GLU A 271 8.85 -8.05 0.22
C GLU A 271 7.46 -7.48 -0.14
N ASP A 272 7.38 -6.19 -0.47
CA ASP A 272 6.11 -5.48 -0.71
C ASP A 272 5.23 -6.14 -1.75
N ALA A 273 5.82 -6.66 -2.82
CA ALA A 273 5.10 -7.37 -3.87
C ALA A 273 4.45 -8.66 -3.35
N ALA A 274 5.14 -9.39 -2.48
CA ALA A 274 4.63 -10.62 -1.88
C ALA A 274 3.52 -10.34 -0.86
N VAL A 275 3.70 -9.31 -0.02
CA VAL A 275 2.68 -8.88 0.95
C VAL A 275 1.44 -8.32 0.23
N SER A 276 1.63 -7.55 -0.84
CA SER A 276 0.54 -7.03 -1.66
C SER A 276 -0.22 -8.14 -2.37
N ASN A 277 0.51 -9.12 -2.93
CA ASN A 277 -0.11 -10.31 -3.52
C ASN A 277 -0.95 -11.05 -2.48
N PHE A 278 -0.38 -11.35 -1.30
CA PHE A 278 -1.13 -11.97 -0.20
C PHE A 278 -2.42 -11.21 0.13
N LYS A 279 -2.36 -9.88 0.29
CA LYS A 279 -3.54 -9.06 0.60
C LYS A 279 -4.61 -9.16 -0.50
N SER A 280 -4.20 -9.24 -1.76
CA SER A 280 -5.10 -9.28 -2.92
C SER A 280 -5.73 -10.65 -3.18
N THR A 281 -5.04 -11.74 -2.80
CA THR A 281 -5.49 -13.11 -3.07
C THR A 281 -6.17 -13.77 -1.87
N THR A 282 -5.92 -13.27 -0.66
CA THR A 282 -6.50 -13.87 0.55
C THR A 282 -8.00 -13.62 0.68
N ASN A 283 -8.74 -14.64 1.11
CA ASN A 283 -10.17 -14.55 1.43
C ASN A 283 -10.43 -14.38 2.93
N ILE A 284 -9.38 -14.25 3.75
CA ILE A 284 -9.48 -14.01 5.18
C ILE A 284 -10.39 -12.81 5.45
N LYS A 285 -11.41 -13.00 6.27
CA LYS A 285 -12.33 -11.93 6.68
C LYS A 285 -11.72 -11.17 7.87
N TYR A 286 -11.29 -9.95 7.62
CA TYR A 286 -10.74 -9.04 8.64
C TYR A 286 -11.62 -7.81 8.80
N THR A 287 -11.59 -7.19 9.98
CA THR A 287 -12.36 -5.97 10.28
C THR A 287 -11.60 -4.71 9.93
N ASN A 288 -10.26 -4.73 10.07
CA ASN A 288 -9.39 -3.62 9.73
C ASN A 288 -8.04 -4.14 9.22
N SER A 289 -7.35 -3.35 8.39
CA SER A 289 -5.96 -3.63 8.06
C SER A 289 -5.07 -2.39 8.18
N TYR A 290 -3.76 -2.63 8.23
CA TYR A 290 -2.76 -1.59 8.12
C TYR A 290 -1.50 -2.13 7.46
N THR A 291 -1.10 -1.50 6.34
CA THR A 291 0.15 -1.82 5.65
C THR A 291 1.21 -0.76 5.97
N ILE A 292 2.34 -1.22 6.48
CA ILE A 292 3.52 -0.43 6.83
C ILE A 292 4.62 -0.75 5.83
N ASN A 293 5.05 0.23 5.05
CA ASN A 293 6.15 0.10 4.09
C ASN A 293 6.82 1.44 3.82
N THR A 294 7.94 1.40 3.09
CA THR A 294 8.72 2.58 2.72
C THR A 294 8.50 3.07 1.29
N ASN A 295 7.65 2.40 0.52
CA ASN A 295 7.55 2.58 -0.94
C ASN A 295 6.89 3.91 -1.29
N GLN A 296 7.58 4.78 -2.03
CA GLN A 296 6.99 6.01 -2.52
C GLN A 296 6.13 5.73 -3.76
N TYR A 297 4.86 6.12 -3.72
CA TYR A 297 3.92 5.90 -4.83
C TYR A 297 3.83 7.14 -5.73
N ALA A 298 3.65 6.88 -7.02
CA ALA A 298 3.39 7.87 -8.06
C ALA A 298 2.13 7.47 -8.84
N PRO A 299 0.94 7.60 -8.23
CA PRO A 299 -0.31 7.19 -8.86
C PRO A 299 -0.58 8.02 -10.11
N TYR A 300 -1.18 7.38 -11.13
CA TYR A 300 -1.76 8.11 -12.25
C TYR A 300 -2.77 9.12 -11.72
N HIS A 301 -2.74 10.32 -12.27
CA HIS A 301 -3.70 11.36 -11.95
C HIS A 301 -3.99 12.25 -13.15
N THR A 302 -5.20 12.77 -13.18
CA THR A 302 -5.65 13.72 -14.20
C THR A 302 -6.75 14.61 -13.67
N ILE A 303 -6.77 15.87 -14.08
CA ILE A 303 -7.83 16.79 -13.74
C ILE A 303 -9.07 16.43 -14.56
N VAL A 304 -10.22 16.35 -13.90
CA VAL A 304 -11.50 16.01 -14.52
C VAL A 304 -12.51 17.12 -14.33
N ASN A 305 -13.29 17.36 -15.39
CA ASN A 305 -14.48 18.19 -15.30
C ASN A 305 -15.62 17.32 -14.78
N THR A 306 -16.12 17.63 -13.58
CA THR A 306 -17.33 17.01 -13.04
C THR A 306 -18.57 17.79 -13.45
N ASN A 307 -19.75 17.20 -13.27
CA ASN A 307 -21.02 17.86 -13.57
C ASN A 307 -21.29 19.10 -12.71
N THR A 308 -20.62 19.20 -11.56
CA THR A 308 -20.82 20.24 -10.54
C THR A 308 -19.60 21.17 -10.35
N GLY A 309 -18.50 20.91 -11.07
CA GLY A 309 -17.28 21.72 -10.97
C GLY A 309 -17.36 23.09 -11.63
N SER A 310 -16.39 23.93 -11.34
CA SER A 310 -16.15 25.17 -12.09
C SER A 310 -15.63 24.86 -13.50
N GLY A 311 -15.78 25.81 -14.42
CA GLY A 311 -15.20 25.74 -15.75
C GLY A 311 -13.71 26.11 -15.73
N PHE A 312 -12.93 25.50 -16.60
CA PHE A 312 -11.54 25.87 -16.85
C PHE A 312 -11.07 25.29 -18.18
N LYS A 313 -9.93 25.79 -18.68
CA LYS A 313 -9.21 25.16 -19.79
C LYS A 313 -7.99 24.38 -19.28
N PRO A 314 -7.64 23.26 -19.93
CA PRO A 314 -6.36 22.61 -19.68
C PRO A 314 -5.21 23.55 -20.01
N ASP A 315 -4.21 23.60 -19.14
CA ASP A 315 -2.92 24.19 -19.47
C ASP A 315 -2.14 23.22 -20.36
N ARG A 316 -1.77 23.67 -21.57
CA ARG A 316 -1.10 22.84 -22.57
C ARG A 316 0.33 22.48 -22.19
N GLU A 317 1.00 23.29 -21.36
CA GLU A 317 2.36 22.98 -20.90
C GLU A 317 2.37 21.79 -19.94
N TYR A 318 1.29 21.60 -19.19
CA TYR A 318 1.13 20.57 -18.17
C TYR A 318 0.09 19.51 -18.54
N SER A 319 -0.24 19.37 -19.82
CA SER A 319 -1.24 18.41 -20.29
C SER A 319 -0.78 17.67 -21.54
N ASP A 320 -1.13 16.41 -21.63
CA ASP A 320 -0.88 15.54 -22.77
C ASP A 320 -2.18 14.86 -23.23
N LYS A 321 -2.10 13.93 -24.18
CA LYS A 321 -3.27 13.25 -24.74
C LYS A 321 -3.97 12.25 -23.81
N ASN A 322 -3.36 11.94 -22.67
CA ASN A 322 -3.78 10.96 -21.67
C ASN A 322 -4.00 11.58 -20.27
N SER A 323 -3.46 12.77 -19.99
CA SER A 323 -3.60 13.43 -18.69
C SER A 323 -3.63 14.96 -18.78
N ILE A 324 -4.42 15.59 -17.90
CA ILE A 324 -4.40 17.03 -17.66
C ILE A 324 -3.84 17.25 -16.26
N ARG A 325 -2.77 18.04 -16.12
CA ARG A 325 -2.14 18.33 -14.82
C ARG A 325 -1.99 19.83 -14.52
N GLY A 326 -2.47 20.67 -15.45
CA GLY A 326 -2.56 22.12 -15.24
C GLY A 326 -3.89 22.71 -15.67
N ILE A 327 -4.25 23.82 -15.02
CA ILE A 327 -5.48 24.57 -15.21
C ILE A 327 -5.14 26.01 -15.59
N GLN A 328 -5.87 26.57 -16.55
CA GLN A 328 -5.87 27.99 -16.89
C GLN A 328 -7.31 28.45 -17.21
N ASP A 329 -7.51 29.77 -17.37
CA ASP A 329 -8.80 30.37 -17.75
C ASP A 329 -9.99 29.91 -16.87
N ILE A 330 -9.86 30.10 -15.55
CA ILE A 330 -10.85 29.67 -14.57
C ILE A 330 -12.16 30.46 -14.70
N VAL A 331 -13.30 29.74 -14.71
CA VAL A 331 -14.66 30.30 -14.68
C VAL A 331 -15.43 29.66 -13.53
N VAL A 332 -15.68 30.44 -12.46
CA VAL A 332 -16.41 29.96 -11.27
C VAL A 332 -17.86 29.64 -11.63
N ASN A 333 -18.34 28.48 -11.19
CA ASN A 333 -19.75 28.11 -11.30
C ASN A 333 -20.54 28.56 -10.07
N GLU A 334 -20.96 29.82 -10.06
CA GLU A 334 -21.63 30.44 -8.91
C GLU A 334 -22.97 29.78 -8.53
N ARG A 335 -23.59 29.01 -9.43
CA ARG A 335 -24.82 28.25 -9.14
C ARG A 335 -24.56 27.07 -8.19
N VAL A 336 -23.31 26.59 -8.12
CA VAL A 336 -22.92 25.44 -7.29
C VAL A 336 -22.06 25.88 -6.12
N SER A 337 -21.09 26.78 -6.35
CA SER A 337 -20.15 27.25 -5.33
C SER A 337 -19.79 28.71 -5.58
N LYS A 338 -19.68 29.49 -4.50
CA LYS A 338 -19.16 30.87 -4.56
C LYS A 338 -17.64 30.93 -4.78
N THR A 339 -16.94 29.80 -4.71
CA THR A 339 -15.49 29.72 -4.92
C THR A 339 -15.16 28.72 -6.02
N PHE A 340 -13.96 28.88 -6.61
CA PHE A 340 -13.44 27.93 -7.59
C PHE A 340 -13.37 26.51 -7.03
N THR A 341 -13.87 25.55 -7.82
CA THR A 341 -13.89 24.12 -7.52
C THR A 341 -13.40 23.32 -8.71
N PHE A 342 -12.59 22.30 -8.45
CA PHE A 342 -12.14 21.36 -9.48
C PHE A 342 -11.97 19.97 -8.87
N SER A 343 -11.65 18.98 -9.70
CA SER A 343 -11.49 17.60 -9.25
C SER A 343 -10.35 16.90 -9.96
N VAL A 344 -9.71 15.99 -9.24
CA VAL A 344 -8.57 15.20 -9.75
C VAL A 344 -8.95 13.74 -9.64
N ALA A 345 -9.01 13.04 -10.77
CA ALA A 345 -9.13 11.59 -10.79
C ALA A 345 -7.74 10.99 -10.53
N VAL A 346 -7.66 9.99 -9.64
CA VAL A 346 -6.41 9.37 -9.21
C VAL A 346 -6.58 7.85 -9.16
N ASP A 347 -5.57 7.12 -9.63
CA ASP A 347 -5.48 5.68 -9.48
C ASP A 347 -4.84 5.31 -8.13
N MET A 348 -5.67 4.91 -7.17
CA MET A 348 -5.23 4.45 -5.84
C MET A 348 -4.99 2.94 -5.76
N SER A 349 -5.14 2.18 -6.86
CA SER A 349 -5.12 0.70 -6.83
C SER A 349 -3.82 0.11 -6.27
N SER A 350 -2.69 0.78 -6.51
CA SER A 350 -1.37 0.38 -6.01
C SER A 350 -1.05 0.88 -4.61
N VAL A 351 -1.84 1.80 -4.06
CA VAL A 351 -1.59 2.39 -2.74
C VAL A 351 -2.20 1.47 -1.67
N PRO A 352 -1.41 0.91 -0.74
CA PRO A 352 -1.85 -0.18 0.14
C PRO A 352 -2.60 0.35 1.37
N VAL A 353 -3.63 1.14 1.14
CA VAL A 353 -4.42 1.83 2.18
C VAL A 353 -5.89 1.42 2.02
N ASP A 354 -6.57 1.21 3.15
CA ASP A 354 -7.98 0.80 3.12
C ASP A 354 -8.88 1.90 2.57
N GLU A 355 -9.94 1.48 1.87
CA GLU A 355 -10.91 2.35 1.18
C GLU A 355 -11.48 3.46 2.07
N ASN A 356 -11.76 3.14 3.34
CA ASN A 356 -12.29 4.09 4.31
C ASN A 356 -11.31 5.24 4.61
N ILE A 357 -10.01 4.96 4.58
CA ILE A 357 -8.96 5.97 4.80
C ILE A 357 -8.76 6.79 3.53
N ILE A 358 -8.78 6.15 2.34
CA ILE A 358 -8.72 6.83 1.04
C ILE A 358 -9.88 7.82 0.88
N LYS A 359 -11.07 7.48 1.38
CA LYS A 359 -12.26 8.34 1.27
C LYS A 359 -12.33 9.46 2.30
N ASP A 360 -11.47 9.48 3.32
CA ASP A 360 -11.49 10.49 4.37
C ASP A 360 -10.59 11.69 4.00
N PRO A 361 -11.15 12.90 3.79
CA PRO A 361 -10.36 14.11 3.54
C PRO A 361 -9.29 14.40 4.60
N LYS A 362 -9.49 13.98 5.86
CA LYS A 362 -8.53 14.21 6.95
C LYS A 362 -7.25 13.37 6.82
N SER A 363 -7.32 12.28 6.06
CA SER A 363 -6.17 11.42 5.72
C SER A 363 -5.22 12.08 4.72
N TYR A 364 -5.56 13.24 4.16
CA TYR A 364 -4.74 13.95 3.20
C TYR A 364 -4.09 15.19 3.80
N SER A 365 -2.89 15.50 3.33
CA SER A 365 -2.23 16.78 3.59
C SER A 365 -2.28 17.65 2.33
N ILE A 366 -2.49 18.95 2.51
CA ILE A 366 -2.25 19.97 1.49
C ILE A 366 -1.02 20.73 1.95
N THR A 367 0.10 20.55 1.27
CA THR A 367 1.40 21.16 1.64
C THR A 367 1.62 22.49 0.95
N ALA A 368 0.90 22.77 -0.14
CA ALA A 368 0.91 24.06 -0.81
C ALA A 368 -0.46 24.37 -1.42
N GLY A 369 -0.81 25.66 -1.47
CA GLY A 369 -1.97 26.18 -2.16
C GLY A 369 -3.14 26.59 -1.25
N ASN A 370 -4.02 27.43 -1.79
CA ASN A 370 -5.20 27.95 -1.08
C ASN A 370 -6.45 27.08 -1.31
N TYR A 371 -6.39 25.80 -0.96
CA TYR A 371 -7.47 24.84 -1.20
C TYR A 371 -7.77 23.97 0.01
N LYS A 372 -8.95 23.35 -0.01
CA LYS A 372 -9.31 22.24 0.87
C LYS A 372 -9.86 21.09 0.04
N ILE A 373 -9.62 19.86 0.49
CA ILE A 373 -10.30 18.69 -0.05
C ILE A 373 -11.70 18.65 0.58
N THR A 374 -12.74 18.70 -0.25
CA THR A 374 -14.14 18.70 0.20
C THR A 374 -14.75 17.31 0.22
N GLY A 375 -14.13 16.33 -0.45
CA GLY A 375 -14.56 14.95 -0.49
C GLY A 375 -13.70 14.12 -1.43
N ILE A 376 -13.74 12.81 -1.25
CA ILE A 376 -13.16 11.83 -2.15
C ILE A 376 -14.24 10.80 -2.45
N THR A 377 -14.47 10.51 -3.73
CA THR A 377 -15.45 9.50 -4.16
C THR A 377 -14.76 8.42 -4.98
N ALA A 378 -15.37 7.22 -5.03
CA ALA A 378 -15.00 6.24 -6.04
C ALA A 378 -15.25 6.83 -7.44
N TYR A 379 -14.40 6.49 -8.40
CA TYR A 379 -14.53 6.94 -9.77
C TYR A 379 -15.80 6.36 -10.42
N ASN A 380 -16.53 7.20 -11.15
CA ASN A 380 -17.71 6.80 -11.90
C ASN A 380 -17.88 7.72 -13.12
N ASP A 381 -17.92 7.13 -14.33
CA ASP A 381 -18.12 7.84 -15.60
C ASP A 381 -19.34 8.79 -15.57
N LYS A 382 -20.38 8.47 -14.80
CA LYS A 382 -21.60 9.31 -14.71
C LYS A 382 -21.38 10.64 -13.97
N GLN A 383 -20.31 10.75 -13.18
CA GLN A 383 -20.00 11.95 -12.38
C GLN A 383 -19.11 12.95 -13.13
N VAL A 384 -18.50 12.51 -14.24
CA VAL A 384 -17.54 13.27 -15.04
C VAL A 384 -18.12 13.61 -16.42
N LYS A 385 -17.72 14.75 -16.99
CA LYS A 385 -18.18 15.17 -18.32
C LYS A 385 -17.60 14.26 -19.41
N PRO A 386 -18.29 14.09 -20.56
CA PRO A 386 -17.86 13.18 -21.64
C PRO A 386 -16.42 13.40 -22.13
N ALA A 387 -15.95 14.65 -22.18
CA ALA A 387 -14.58 14.96 -22.58
C ALA A 387 -13.54 14.36 -21.63
N SER A 388 -13.79 14.38 -20.31
CA SER A 388 -12.90 13.78 -19.31
C SER A 388 -12.96 12.25 -19.34
N VAL A 389 -14.14 11.66 -19.57
CA VAL A 389 -14.26 10.21 -19.78
C VAL A 389 -13.43 9.75 -20.97
N ASN A 390 -13.53 10.46 -22.09
CA ASN A 390 -12.79 10.14 -23.31
C ASN A 390 -11.27 10.29 -23.13
N LEU A 391 -10.82 11.22 -22.29
CA LEU A 391 -9.41 11.34 -21.91
C LEU A 391 -8.95 10.12 -21.11
N ILE A 392 -9.71 9.78 -20.06
CA ILE A 392 -9.39 8.65 -19.17
C ILE A 392 -9.34 7.33 -19.92
N LYS A 393 -10.25 7.10 -20.87
CA LYS A 393 -10.26 5.88 -21.71
C LYS A 393 -9.02 5.70 -22.59
N LYS A 394 -8.22 6.76 -22.79
CA LYS A 394 -6.94 6.67 -23.49
C LYS A 394 -5.78 6.32 -22.56
N SER A 395 -5.96 6.45 -21.25
CA SER A 395 -4.98 5.99 -20.26
C SER A 395 -4.98 4.47 -20.18
N SER A 396 -3.80 3.87 -20.08
CA SER A 396 -3.61 2.45 -19.77
C SER A 396 -3.92 2.13 -18.30
N THR A 397 -4.04 3.15 -17.44
CA THR A 397 -4.33 3.04 -16.01
C THR A 397 -5.62 3.79 -15.66
N PRO A 398 -6.73 3.07 -15.40
CA PRO A 398 -7.98 3.73 -15.05
C PRO A 398 -7.91 4.28 -13.61
N PRO A 399 -8.38 5.51 -13.36
CA PRO A 399 -8.46 6.04 -12.01
C PRO A 399 -9.50 5.27 -11.20
N THR A 400 -9.25 5.13 -9.90
CA THR A 400 -10.18 4.47 -8.97
C THR A 400 -10.96 5.46 -8.13
N HIS A 401 -10.46 6.70 -7.99
CA HIS A 401 -11.02 7.71 -7.11
C HIS A 401 -11.03 9.09 -7.77
N ILE A 402 -11.89 9.98 -7.25
CA ILE A 402 -11.94 11.41 -7.60
C ILE A 402 -11.80 12.21 -6.31
N VAL A 403 -10.79 13.07 -6.25
CA VAL A 403 -10.55 14.02 -5.15
C VAL A 403 -11.13 15.38 -5.53
N HIS A 404 -12.01 15.91 -4.69
CA HIS A 404 -12.69 17.18 -4.94
C HIS A 404 -12.06 18.32 -4.14
N PHE A 405 -11.79 19.44 -4.81
CA PHE A 405 -11.17 20.62 -4.22
C PHE A 405 -12.08 21.83 -4.27
N ALA A 406 -12.00 22.67 -3.24
CA ALA A 406 -12.56 24.02 -3.23
C ALA A 406 -11.52 25.03 -2.78
N ALA A 407 -11.45 26.17 -3.46
CA ALA A 407 -10.58 27.27 -3.08
C ALA A 407 -11.02 27.87 -1.73
N THR A 408 -10.04 28.19 -0.89
CA THR A 408 -10.21 28.84 0.42
C THR A 408 -9.95 30.34 0.35
N LYS A 409 -9.35 30.83 -0.74
CA LYS A 409 -9.08 32.24 -1.02
C LYS A 409 -9.41 32.58 -2.47
N PRO A 410 -9.66 33.86 -2.81
CA PRO A 410 -9.90 34.30 -4.19
C PRO A 410 -8.64 34.28 -5.06
N VAL A 411 -7.46 34.13 -4.47
CA VAL A 411 -6.18 33.96 -5.19
C VAL A 411 -5.95 32.48 -5.42
N TYR A 412 -6.03 32.07 -6.69
CA TYR A 412 -5.79 30.71 -7.13
C TYR A 412 -4.29 30.50 -7.33
N THR A 413 -3.78 29.39 -6.82
CA THR A 413 -2.35 29.07 -6.78
C THR A 413 -2.19 27.59 -7.11
N ASN A 414 -0.98 27.14 -7.44
CA ASN A 414 -0.71 25.70 -7.49
C ASN A 414 -1.16 25.02 -6.18
N VAL A 415 -1.62 23.78 -6.29
CA VAL A 415 -1.93 22.93 -5.14
C VAL A 415 -1.02 21.72 -5.12
N THR A 416 -0.48 21.41 -3.94
CA THR A 416 0.27 20.18 -3.69
C THR A 416 -0.42 19.43 -2.57
N PHE A 417 -0.82 18.19 -2.83
CA PHE A 417 -1.52 17.34 -1.86
C PHE A 417 -1.00 15.91 -1.88
N GLY A 418 -1.23 15.17 -0.79
CA GLY A 418 -0.81 13.78 -0.69
C GLY A 418 -1.59 13.02 0.38
N LEU A 419 -1.70 11.70 0.22
CA LEU A 419 -2.26 10.82 1.25
C LEU A 419 -1.21 10.58 2.34
N LYS A 420 -1.53 10.86 3.61
CA LYS A 420 -0.59 10.77 4.72
C LYS A 420 -0.28 9.32 5.10
N ARG A 421 0.93 9.08 5.59
CA ARG A 421 1.36 7.84 6.27
C ARG A 421 1.11 7.94 7.77
N GLU A 422 -0.16 7.95 8.16
CA GLU A 422 -0.54 7.97 9.57
C GLU A 422 -0.96 6.57 10.03
N ILE A 423 -0.69 6.26 11.31
CA ILE A 423 -1.22 5.05 11.93
C ILE A 423 -2.75 5.20 11.99
N PRO A 424 -3.53 4.25 11.45
CA PRO A 424 -4.99 4.37 11.43
C PRO A 424 -5.61 4.47 12.82
N ASN A 425 -6.69 5.25 12.94
CA ASN A 425 -7.39 5.47 14.23
C ASN A 425 -7.87 4.16 14.89
N TRP A 426 -8.18 3.13 14.10
CA TRP A 426 -8.61 1.83 14.64
C TRP A 426 -7.55 1.20 15.55
N VAL A 427 -6.26 1.47 15.33
CA VAL A 427 -5.16 1.00 16.19
C VAL A 427 -5.26 1.60 17.59
N THR A 428 -5.53 2.91 17.66
CA THR A 428 -5.74 3.61 18.94
C THR A 428 -7.03 3.15 19.61
N ASN A 429 -8.12 2.96 18.84
CA ASN A 429 -9.40 2.49 19.37
C ASN A 429 -9.36 1.05 19.90
N THR A 430 -8.50 0.21 19.32
CA THR A 430 -8.30 -1.19 19.72
C THR A 430 -7.35 -1.31 20.92
N HIS A 431 -6.62 -0.25 21.26
CA HIS A 431 -5.66 -0.31 22.35
C HIS A 431 -6.32 -0.12 23.72
N THR A 432 -5.84 -0.85 24.73
CA THR A 432 -6.07 -0.52 26.13
C THR A 432 -4.78 -0.54 26.95
N VAL A 433 -4.72 0.28 28.00
CA VAL A 433 -3.71 0.21 29.08
C VAL A 433 -4.26 -0.43 30.35
N ASN A 434 -5.52 -0.82 30.34
CA ASN A 434 -6.18 -1.48 31.45
C ASN A 434 -7.10 -2.58 30.94
N ASP A 435 -6.73 -3.82 31.23
CA ASP A 435 -7.46 -5.04 30.93
C ASP A 435 -7.68 -5.87 32.20
N THR A 436 -7.72 -5.20 33.36
CA THR A 436 -7.87 -5.85 34.68
C THR A 436 -9.34 -5.94 35.13
N ILE A 437 -10.27 -5.53 34.26
CA ILE A 437 -11.70 -5.43 34.54
C ILE A 437 -12.45 -6.36 33.59
N PRO A 438 -13.01 -7.50 34.06
CA PRO A 438 -13.68 -8.49 33.20
C PRO A 438 -14.80 -7.93 32.32
N ALA A 439 -15.56 -6.96 32.83
CA ALA A 439 -16.63 -6.30 32.07
C ALA A 439 -16.12 -5.57 30.80
N GLN A 440 -14.82 -5.35 30.68
CA GLN A 440 -14.19 -4.69 29.52
C GLN A 440 -13.63 -5.68 28.50
N PHE A 441 -13.67 -6.99 28.76
CA PHE A 441 -13.07 -7.99 27.86
C PHE A 441 -13.78 -8.07 26.51
N SER A 442 -15.04 -7.68 26.45
CA SER A 442 -15.85 -7.62 25.22
C SER A 442 -15.62 -6.35 24.38
N ASN A 443 -14.81 -5.40 24.84
CA ASN A 443 -14.67 -4.09 24.19
C ASN A 443 -13.87 -4.13 22.88
N ASN A 444 -13.53 -5.32 22.37
CA ASN A 444 -12.68 -5.49 21.20
C ASN A 444 -11.35 -4.73 21.32
N THR A 445 -10.75 -4.76 22.52
CA THR A 445 -9.47 -4.12 22.83
C THR A 445 -8.37 -5.15 23.12
N THR A 446 -7.14 -4.79 22.76
CA THR A 446 -5.90 -5.54 23.02
C THR A 446 -4.97 -4.69 23.86
N PHE A 447 -4.49 -5.25 24.97
CA PHE A 447 -3.58 -4.54 25.87
C PHE A 447 -2.25 -4.22 25.17
N GLY A 448 -1.84 -2.95 25.22
CA GLY A 448 -0.55 -2.53 24.66
C GLY A 448 -0.47 -2.42 23.12
N PHE A 449 -1.54 -2.75 22.39
CA PHE A 449 -1.51 -2.86 20.92
C PHE A 449 -1.02 -1.61 20.18
N LYS A 450 -1.42 -0.40 20.61
CA LYS A 450 -0.92 0.86 20.02
C LYS A 450 0.60 0.95 20.08
N TYR A 451 1.20 0.61 21.23
CA TYR A 451 2.65 0.66 21.42
C TYR A 451 3.39 -0.37 20.55
N LEU A 452 2.77 -1.53 20.32
CA LEU A 452 3.28 -2.52 19.37
C LEU A 452 3.33 -1.93 17.95
N VAL A 453 2.20 -1.46 17.44
CA VAL A 453 2.10 -0.92 16.07
C VAL A 453 2.97 0.32 15.89
N GLU A 454 3.06 1.21 16.88
CA GLU A 454 3.99 2.35 16.84
C GLU A 454 5.45 1.89 16.76
N GLY A 455 5.85 0.87 17.54
CA GLY A 455 7.21 0.33 17.49
C GLY A 455 7.56 -0.22 16.12
N ILE A 456 6.63 -0.94 15.49
CA ILE A 456 6.76 -1.44 14.12
C ILE A 456 6.88 -0.27 13.13
N ASN A 457 5.94 0.68 13.19
CA ASN A 457 5.88 1.81 12.28
C ASN A 457 7.14 2.69 12.36
N GLU A 458 7.62 3.00 13.58
CA GLU A 458 8.86 3.75 13.80
C GLU A 458 10.11 3.02 13.27
N ALA A 459 10.11 1.68 13.29
CA ALA A 459 11.24 0.90 12.78
C ALA A 459 11.35 0.99 11.25
N ILE A 460 10.21 0.97 10.55
CA ILE A 460 10.15 0.96 9.08
C ILE A 460 10.18 2.38 8.50
N ASN A 461 9.41 3.32 9.07
CA ASN A 461 9.17 4.65 8.47
C ASN A 461 10.10 5.77 8.97
N LYS A 462 11.21 5.46 9.64
CA LYS A 462 12.07 6.49 10.26
C LYS A 462 12.58 7.58 9.30
N ASN A 463 12.82 7.23 8.03
CA ASN A 463 13.40 8.12 7.02
C ASN A 463 12.51 8.24 5.76
N THR A 464 11.21 7.93 5.87
CA THR A 464 10.29 7.95 4.73
C THR A 464 9.53 9.27 4.66
N SER A 465 9.00 9.57 3.46
CA SER A 465 8.08 10.69 3.29
C SER A 465 6.86 10.53 4.19
N ASN A 466 6.38 11.63 4.76
CA ASN A 466 5.14 11.67 5.54
C ASN A 466 3.89 11.30 4.72
N ASN A 467 3.99 11.23 3.39
CA ASN A 467 2.89 10.87 2.49
C ASN A 467 3.22 9.61 1.67
N TYR A 468 2.19 8.83 1.35
CA TYR A 468 2.27 7.71 0.41
C TYR A 468 2.64 8.19 -1.00
N PHE A 469 2.02 9.27 -1.44
CA PHE A 469 2.31 9.97 -2.69
C PHE A 469 2.16 11.48 -2.50
N THR A 470 2.72 12.26 -3.41
CA THR A 470 2.46 13.70 -3.50
C THR A 470 2.14 14.05 -4.95
N ILE A 471 1.04 14.74 -5.18
CA ILE A 471 0.60 15.23 -6.49
C ILE A 471 0.60 16.75 -6.45
N THR A 472 1.10 17.37 -7.52
CA THR A 472 1.03 18.82 -7.72
C THR A 472 0.17 19.11 -8.95
N ILE A 473 -0.75 20.04 -8.80
CA ILE A 473 -1.57 20.58 -9.89
C ILE A 473 -1.16 22.03 -10.12
N THR A 474 -0.78 22.35 -11.36
CA THR A 474 -0.44 23.71 -11.76
C THR A 474 -1.70 24.53 -12.03
N ILE A 475 -1.73 25.77 -11.56
CA ILE A 475 -2.85 26.70 -11.75
C ILE A 475 -2.27 28.05 -12.17
N ASN A 476 -2.56 28.43 -13.41
CA ASN A 476 -2.05 29.63 -14.09
C ASN A 476 -3.15 30.65 -14.41
#